data_AF-A0A3E4WMM4-F1
#
_entry.id   AF-A0A3E4WMM4-F1
#
_cell.length_a   1.000
_cell.length_b   1.000
_cell.length_c   1.000
_cell.angle_alpha   90.00
_cell.angle_beta   90.00
_cell.angle_gamma   90.00
#
_symmetry.space_group_name_H-M   'P 1'
#
loop_
_entity.id
_entity.type
_entity.pdbx_description
1 polymer ?
#
loop_
_entity_poly.entity_id
_entity_poly.type
_entity_poly.pdbx_seq_one_letter_code
_entity_poly.pdbx_strand_id
1 'polypeptide(L)'
;MEILKREQGIIILNQYGKSYIRFMAGGISDKLYQIEISKEELNLVMNSSINGELIVNRYMNLEPGLPEGLEDRVIIDYLSFSTDYSDRRKQAILNKFHKYGDIFNEFYYYVLREIFEDGVVESGYYASKLVKEFNLSPLDAYNYLIYLREDTQNAIAGLKDGLQKK
;
A
#
# COMPACT_ATOMS: atom_id res chain seq x y z
N MET A 1 -11.08 -4.54 1.04
CA MET A 1 -10.40 -5.69 1.69
C MET A 1 -11.40 -6.62 2.39
N GLU A 2 -11.18 -7.93 2.34
CA GLU A 2 -11.97 -8.96 3.06
C GLU A 2 -11.03 -9.86 3.89
N ILE A 3 -11.25 -9.96 5.19
CA ILE A 3 -10.45 -10.84 6.07
C ILE A 3 -11.08 -12.22 6.11
N LEU A 4 -10.32 -13.25 5.73
CA LEU A 4 -10.78 -14.63 5.65
C LEU A 4 -10.51 -15.41 6.93
N LYS A 5 -9.31 -15.24 7.50
CA LYS A 5 -8.87 -15.98 8.69
C LYS A 5 -7.82 -15.17 9.45
N ARG A 6 -7.85 -15.26 10.78
CA ARG A 6 -6.83 -14.71 11.67
C ARG A 6 -6.17 -15.85 12.42
N GLU A 7 -4.85 -15.89 12.38
CA GLU A 7 -4.03 -16.84 13.13
C GLU A 7 -3.01 -16.04 13.97
N GLN A 8 -2.31 -16.70 14.89
CA GLN A 8 -1.33 -16.00 15.74
C GLN A 8 -0.22 -15.42 14.85
N GLY A 9 -0.10 -14.09 14.82
CA GLY A 9 0.95 -13.38 14.08
C GLY A 9 0.68 -13.14 12.58
N ILE A 10 -0.38 -13.73 12.00
CA ILE A 10 -0.73 -13.57 10.58
C ILE A 10 -2.24 -13.39 10.33
N ILE A 11 -2.56 -12.80 9.17
CA ILE A 11 -3.92 -12.59 8.69
C ILE A 11 -3.99 -13.08 7.24
N ILE A 12 -4.97 -13.91 6.93
CA ILE A 12 -5.29 -14.32 5.56
C ILE A 12 -6.47 -13.47 5.08
N LEU A 13 -6.33 -12.87 3.89
CA LEU A 13 -7.28 -11.89 3.38
C LEU A 13 -7.33 -11.87 1.84
N ASN A 14 -8.47 -11.42 1.31
CA ASN A 14 -8.60 -11.02 -0.09
C ASN A 14 -8.49 -9.50 -0.20
N GLN A 15 -7.70 -9.04 -1.17
CA GLN A 15 -7.55 -7.62 -1.47
C GLN A 15 -7.15 -7.48 -2.95
N TYR A 16 -7.52 -6.39 -3.62
CA TYR A 16 -7.06 -6.10 -4.98
C TYR A 16 -7.22 -7.25 -6.01
N GLY A 17 -8.24 -8.11 -5.84
CA GLY A 17 -8.50 -9.28 -6.69
C GLY A 17 -7.60 -10.49 -6.45
N LYS A 18 -6.77 -10.47 -5.39
CA LYS A 18 -5.81 -11.50 -5.02
C LYS A 18 -6.00 -11.93 -3.57
N SER A 19 -5.39 -13.07 -3.21
CA SER A 19 -5.37 -13.58 -1.84
C SER A 19 -3.98 -13.40 -1.25
N TYR A 20 -3.90 -13.02 0.02
CA TYR A 20 -2.65 -12.69 0.68
C TYR A 20 -2.55 -13.29 2.07
N ILE A 21 -1.32 -13.52 2.50
CA ILE A 21 -0.95 -13.60 3.91
C ILE A 21 -0.27 -12.29 4.30
N ARG A 22 -0.82 -11.63 5.31
CA ARG A 22 -0.24 -10.45 5.95
C ARG A 22 0.33 -10.85 7.30
N PHE A 23 1.55 -10.42 7.59
CA PHE A 23 2.29 -10.85 8.77
C PHE A 23 3.22 -9.75 9.27
N MET A 24 3.58 -9.82 10.56
CA MET A 24 4.65 -8.99 11.12
C MET A 24 5.97 -9.75 10.99
N ALA A 25 6.97 -9.15 10.35
CA ALA A 25 8.31 -9.74 10.37
C ALA A 25 8.96 -9.48 11.74
N GLY A 26 9.16 -10.53 12.54
CA GLY A 26 9.86 -10.41 13.83
C GLY A 26 11.33 -10.02 13.61
N GLY A 27 11.76 -8.88 14.14
CA GLY A 27 13.11 -8.33 13.94
C GLY A 27 13.26 -6.91 14.50
N ILE A 28 14.18 -6.12 13.91
CA ILE A 28 14.53 -4.74 14.36
C ILE A 28 13.39 -3.72 14.11
N SER A 29 12.42 -4.02 13.24
CA SER A 29 11.24 -3.18 13.02
C SER A 29 9.96 -4.00 13.05
N ASP A 30 8.95 -3.50 13.79
CA ASP A 30 7.56 -3.95 13.76
C ASP A 30 6.90 -3.57 12.42
N LYS A 31 7.41 -4.09 11.31
CA LYS A 31 6.91 -3.79 9.97
C LYS A 31 5.94 -4.87 9.51
N LEU A 32 4.79 -4.40 9.01
CA LEU A 32 3.75 -5.24 8.46
C LEU A 32 4.08 -5.53 7.00
N TYR A 33 4.09 -6.80 6.62
CA TYR A 33 4.32 -7.25 5.24
C TYR A 33 3.12 -8.03 4.71
N GLN A 34 3.05 -8.16 3.39
CA GLN A 34 2.00 -8.89 2.71
C GLN A 34 2.56 -9.66 1.51
N ILE A 35 2.29 -10.97 1.45
CA ILE A 35 2.71 -11.88 0.37
C ILE A 35 1.46 -12.41 -0.32
N GLU A 36 1.44 -12.35 -1.65
CA GLU A 36 0.41 -12.99 -2.48
C GLU A 36 0.55 -14.51 -2.38
N ILE A 37 -0.58 -15.20 -2.19
CA ILE A 37 -0.65 -16.66 -2.15
C ILE A 37 -1.51 -17.20 -3.28
N SER A 38 -1.17 -18.40 -3.75
CA SER A 38 -1.94 -19.11 -4.77
C SER A 38 -3.29 -19.62 -4.23
N LYS A 39 -4.17 -20.04 -5.13
CA LYS A 39 -5.45 -20.69 -4.74
C LYS A 39 -5.22 -22.00 -4.00
N GLU A 40 -4.21 -22.76 -4.38
CA GLU A 40 -3.82 -24.01 -3.72
C GLU A 40 -3.33 -23.73 -2.30
N GLU A 41 -2.46 -22.74 -2.13
CA GLU A 41 -1.98 -22.29 -0.81
C GLU A 41 -3.12 -21.79 0.07
N LEU A 42 -4.01 -20.97 -0.48
CA LEU A 42 -5.20 -20.51 0.23
C LEU A 42 -6.04 -21.69 0.72
N ASN A 43 -6.33 -22.66 -0.15
CA ASN A 43 -7.11 -23.84 0.22
C ASN A 43 -6.45 -24.65 1.35
N LEU A 44 -5.11 -24.80 1.31
CA LEU A 44 -4.34 -25.50 2.34
C LEU A 44 -4.37 -24.81 3.71
N VAL A 45 -4.42 -23.48 3.74
CA VAL A 45 -4.54 -22.74 5.00
C VAL A 45 -5.99 -22.74 5.50
N MET A 46 -6.96 -22.61 4.60
CA MET A 46 -8.38 -22.58 4.96
C MET A 46 -8.88 -23.93 5.51
N ASN A 47 -8.40 -25.05 4.97
CA ASN A 47 -8.70 -26.38 5.51
C ASN A 47 -7.79 -26.79 6.69
N SER A 48 -6.90 -25.89 7.15
CA SER A 48 -5.93 -26.13 8.23
C SER A 48 -4.98 -27.32 7.98
N SER A 49 -4.75 -27.69 6.72
CA SER A 49 -3.72 -28.67 6.34
C SER A 49 -2.32 -28.13 6.52
N ILE A 50 -2.12 -26.81 6.38
CA ILE A 50 -0.85 -26.12 6.56
C ILE A 50 -1.06 -24.83 7.37
N ASN A 51 -0.14 -24.52 8.28
CA ASN A 51 -0.09 -23.24 8.97
C ASN A 51 0.43 -22.15 8.02
N GLY A 52 -0.24 -20.99 7.95
CA GLY A 52 0.17 -19.89 7.07
C GLY A 52 1.59 -19.37 7.36
N GLU A 53 2.10 -19.52 8.58
CA GLU A 53 3.48 -19.20 8.95
C GLU A 53 4.49 -20.07 8.18
N LEU A 54 4.17 -21.34 7.90
CA LEU A 54 5.02 -22.22 7.09
C LEU A 54 5.11 -21.74 5.64
N ILE A 55 4.03 -21.16 5.12
CA ILE A 55 4.02 -20.56 3.78
C ILE A 55 4.92 -19.33 3.78
N VAL A 56 4.74 -18.42 4.74
CA VAL A 56 5.60 -17.23 4.90
C VAL A 56 7.07 -17.63 4.99
N ASN A 57 7.42 -18.58 5.87
CA ASN A 57 8.79 -19.07 6.04
C ASN A 57 9.36 -19.66 4.74
N ARG A 58 8.56 -20.39 3.96
CA ARG A 58 8.97 -20.89 2.66
C ARG A 58 9.32 -19.74 1.69
N TYR A 59 8.44 -18.74 1.57
CA TYR A 59 8.69 -17.58 0.72
C TYR A 59 9.97 -16.83 1.14
N MET A 60 10.14 -16.59 2.44
CA MET A 60 11.29 -15.88 3.00
C MET A 60 12.61 -16.66 2.80
N ASN A 61 12.57 -18.00 2.83
CA ASN A 61 13.74 -18.84 2.59
C ASN A 61 14.11 -18.97 1.10
N LEU A 62 13.12 -18.96 0.21
CA LEU A 62 13.32 -19.06 -1.24
C LEU A 62 13.87 -17.75 -1.83
N GLU A 63 13.48 -16.62 -1.27
CA GLU A 63 13.89 -15.29 -1.70
C GLU A 63 14.49 -14.53 -0.50
N PRO A 64 15.79 -14.68 -0.20
CA PRO A 64 16.44 -14.01 0.95
C PRO A 64 16.37 -12.47 0.93
N GLY A 65 16.04 -11.86 -0.22
CA GLY A 65 15.77 -10.43 -0.38
C GLY A 65 14.29 -10.06 -0.53
N LEU A 66 13.37 -11.03 -0.36
CA LEU A 66 11.93 -10.83 -0.53
C LEU A 66 11.40 -9.58 0.20
N PRO A 67 11.76 -9.31 1.47
CA PRO A 67 11.21 -8.16 2.20
C PRO A 67 11.44 -6.82 1.52
N GLU A 68 12.56 -6.65 0.81
CA GLU A 68 12.93 -5.40 0.13
C GLU A 68 12.01 -5.08 -1.07
N GLY A 69 11.33 -6.10 -1.63
CA GLY A 69 10.42 -5.93 -2.76
C GLY A 69 8.93 -6.07 -2.44
N LEU A 70 8.54 -6.47 -1.21
CA LEU A 70 7.12 -6.71 -0.89
C LEU A 70 6.29 -5.43 -0.86
N GLU A 71 6.89 -4.31 -0.46
CA GLU A 71 6.22 -3.01 -0.43
C GLU A 71 5.81 -2.57 -1.83
N ASP A 72 6.77 -2.64 -2.74
CA ASP A 72 6.60 -2.33 -4.15
C ASP A 72 5.53 -3.24 -4.78
N ARG A 73 5.59 -4.54 -4.53
CA ARG A 73 4.61 -5.52 -5.09
C ARG A 73 3.18 -5.17 -4.68
N VAL A 74 2.90 -4.90 -3.40
CA VAL A 74 1.53 -4.60 -2.98
C VAL A 74 1.04 -3.24 -3.48
N ILE A 75 1.93 -2.24 -3.60
CA ILE A 75 1.60 -0.95 -4.21
C ILE A 75 1.27 -1.15 -5.70
N ILE A 76 2.03 -1.97 -6.43
CA ILE A 76 1.75 -2.30 -7.83
C ILE A 76 0.40 -3.02 -7.97
N ASP A 77 0.05 -3.91 -7.04
CA ASP A 77 -1.26 -4.58 -7.03
C ASP A 77 -2.40 -3.58 -6.80
N TYR A 78 -2.26 -2.66 -5.84
CA TYR A 78 -3.20 -1.56 -5.65
C TYR A 78 -3.35 -0.71 -6.91
N LEU A 79 -2.25 -0.32 -7.55
CA LEU A 79 -2.28 0.50 -8.78
C LEU A 79 -2.94 -0.26 -9.93
N SER A 80 -2.70 -1.57 -10.04
CA SER A 80 -3.32 -2.42 -11.07
C SER A 80 -4.82 -2.61 -10.84
N PHE A 81 -5.27 -2.58 -9.58
CA PHE A 81 -6.68 -2.67 -9.24
C PHE A 81 -7.43 -1.33 -9.36
N SER A 82 -6.77 -0.23 -9.01
CA SER A 82 -7.41 1.10 -8.92
C SER A 82 -7.30 1.95 -10.19
N THR A 83 -6.44 1.56 -11.14
CA THR A 83 -6.17 2.35 -12.36
C THR A 83 -5.99 1.46 -13.60
N ASP A 84 -6.08 2.06 -14.78
CA ASP A 84 -5.76 1.44 -16.08
C ASP A 84 -4.31 1.70 -16.53
N TYR A 85 -3.44 2.13 -15.61
CA TYR A 85 -2.09 2.56 -15.94
C TYR A 85 -1.24 1.41 -16.48
N SER A 86 -0.38 1.73 -17.46
CA SER A 86 0.64 0.81 -17.94
C SER A 86 1.69 0.53 -16.87
N ASP A 87 2.37 -0.61 -16.97
CA ASP A 87 3.41 -1.01 -16.01
C ASP A 87 4.54 0.05 -15.91
N ARG A 88 4.90 0.66 -17.04
CA ARG A 88 5.84 1.80 -17.08
C ARG A 88 5.36 2.97 -16.22
N ARG A 89 4.06 3.31 -16.27
CA ARG A 89 3.50 4.40 -15.48
C ARG A 89 3.42 4.04 -14.00
N LYS A 90 3.05 2.80 -13.67
CA LYS A 90 3.06 2.31 -12.28
C LYS A 90 4.47 2.37 -11.67
N GLN A 91 5.49 1.93 -12.41
CA GLN A 91 6.88 2.02 -11.97
C GLN A 91 7.33 3.48 -11.80
N ALA A 92 6.92 4.38 -12.69
CA ALA A 92 7.26 5.80 -12.56
C ALA A 92 6.63 6.43 -11.30
N ILE A 93 5.39 6.06 -10.96
CA ILE A 93 4.73 6.47 -9.72
C ILE A 93 5.52 5.95 -8.52
N LEU A 94 5.80 4.65 -8.48
CA LEU A 94 6.56 4.02 -7.40
C LEU A 94 7.94 4.67 -7.19
N ASN A 95 8.69 4.90 -8.27
CA ASN A 95 9.97 5.60 -8.23
C ASN A 95 9.86 7.05 -7.73
N LYS A 96 8.72 7.71 -7.96
CA LYS A 96 8.46 9.04 -7.39
C LYS A 96 8.26 8.95 -5.88
N PHE A 97 7.44 8.02 -5.41
CA PHE A 97 7.19 7.83 -3.98
C PHE A 97 8.46 7.47 -3.21
N HIS A 98 9.34 6.64 -3.76
CA HIS A 98 10.63 6.28 -3.14
C HIS A 98 11.52 7.48 -2.81
N LYS A 99 11.33 8.63 -3.45
CA LYS A 99 12.06 9.88 -3.12
C LYS A 99 11.56 10.54 -1.83
N TYR A 100 10.38 10.14 -1.35
CA TYR A 100 9.66 10.74 -0.22
C TYR A 100 9.30 9.65 0.79
N GLY A 101 10.30 9.17 1.53
CA GLY A 101 10.18 7.95 2.35
C GLY A 101 9.05 7.94 3.38
N ASP A 102 8.73 9.06 4.01
CA ASP A 102 7.60 9.20 4.94
C ASP A 102 6.25 9.10 4.23
N ILE A 103 6.08 9.80 3.10
CA ILE A 103 4.89 9.71 2.24
C ILE A 103 4.73 8.30 1.66
N PHE A 104 5.83 7.68 1.22
CA PHE A 104 5.85 6.29 0.74
C PHE A 104 5.39 5.33 1.82
N ASN A 105 5.96 5.42 3.03
CA ASN A 105 5.60 4.55 4.14
C ASN A 105 4.12 4.70 4.52
N GLU A 106 3.61 5.94 4.60
CA GLU A 106 2.20 6.14 4.92
C GLU A 106 1.28 5.62 3.80
N PHE A 107 1.63 5.85 2.54
CA PHE A 107 0.87 5.31 1.41
C PHE A 107 0.90 3.78 1.38
N TYR A 108 2.04 3.17 1.71
CA TYR A 108 2.16 1.72 1.87
C TYR A 108 1.21 1.19 2.94
N TYR A 109 1.16 1.82 4.12
CA TYR A 109 0.23 1.42 5.18
C TYR A 109 -1.23 1.66 4.80
N TYR A 110 -1.53 2.72 4.05
CA TYR A 110 -2.85 2.92 3.46
C TYR A 110 -3.21 1.77 2.51
N VAL A 111 -2.30 1.36 1.62
CA VAL A 111 -2.51 0.22 0.71
C VAL A 111 -2.74 -1.08 1.50
N LEU A 112 -2.00 -1.32 2.57
CA LEU A 112 -2.24 -2.49 3.41
C LEU A 112 -3.61 -2.42 4.11
N ARG A 113 -3.97 -1.29 4.70
CA ARG A 113 -5.07 -1.23 5.68
C ARG A 113 -6.37 -0.67 5.12
N GLU A 114 -6.31 0.03 3.99
CA GLU A 114 -7.38 0.87 3.42
C GLU A 114 -7.89 1.91 4.43
N ILE A 115 -6.98 2.38 5.31
CA ILE A 115 -7.24 3.35 6.38
C ILE A 115 -6.17 4.44 6.30
N PHE A 116 -6.57 5.70 6.33
CA PHE A 116 -5.65 6.83 6.39
C PHE A 116 -5.11 7.00 7.81
N GLU A 117 -3.77 7.04 7.94
CA GLU A 117 -3.11 7.32 9.22
C GLU A 117 -2.94 8.82 9.46
N ASP A 118 -2.88 9.62 8.39
CA ASP A 118 -2.76 11.08 8.42
C ASP A 118 -1.58 11.59 9.29
N GLY A 119 -0.47 10.83 9.32
CA GLY A 119 0.75 11.18 10.04
C GLY A 119 1.63 12.18 9.28
N VAL A 120 1.57 12.17 7.95
CA VAL A 120 2.22 13.15 7.08
C VAL A 120 1.31 14.34 6.86
N VAL A 121 1.80 15.52 7.23
CA VAL A 121 1.07 16.79 7.08
C VAL A 121 1.94 17.78 6.30
N GLU A 122 1.41 18.26 5.18
CA GLU A 122 2.05 19.26 4.33
C GLU A 122 1.19 20.51 4.26
N SER A 123 1.71 21.64 4.76
CA SER A 123 1.01 22.93 4.74
C SER A 123 -0.44 22.88 5.30
N GLY A 124 -0.68 22.05 6.31
CA GLY A 124 -2.00 21.86 6.94
C GLY A 124 -2.95 20.91 6.20
N TYR A 125 -2.43 20.16 5.21
CA TYR A 125 -3.14 19.09 4.52
C TYR A 125 -2.53 17.73 4.82
N TYR A 126 -3.40 16.73 4.97
CA TYR A 126 -3.08 15.31 5.10
C TYR A 126 -3.96 14.52 4.13
N ALA A 127 -3.62 13.26 3.87
CA ALA A 127 -4.22 12.48 2.80
C ALA A 127 -5.76 12.41 2.92
N SER A 128 -6.31 12.07 4.09
CA SER A 128 -7.76 11.96 4.23
C SER A 128 -8.50 13.29 4.09
N LYS A 129 -7.88 14.42 4.47
CA LYS A 129 -8.44 15.76 4.25
C LYS A 129 -8.53 16.06 2.75
N LEU A 130 -7.47 15.77 2.01
CA LEU A 130 -7.41 15.98 0.56
C LEU A 130 -8.48 15.15 -0.17
N VAL A 131 -8.67 13.89 0.24
CA VAL A 131 -9.75 13.04 -0.29
C VAL A 131 -11.14 13.62 0.04
N LYS A 132 -11.38 14.02 1.29
CA LYS A 132 -12.69 14.51 1.75
C LYS A 132 -13.09 15.86 1.17
N GLU A 133 -12.15 16.81 1.15
CA GLU A 133 -12.44 18.20 0.76
C GLU A 133 -12.37 18.41 -0.75
N PHE A 134 -11.57 17.62 -1.47
CA PHE A 134 -11.30 17.83 -2.89
C PHE A 134 -11.64 16.63 -3.78
N ASN A 135 -12.27 15.59 -3.22
CA ASN A 135 -12.71 14.39 -3.93
C ASN A 135 -11.57 13.70 -4.72
N LEU A 136 -10.34 13.79 -4.18
CA LEU A 136 -9.19 13.10 -4.75
C LEU A 136 -9.27 11.60 -4.48
N SER A 137 -8.72 10.80 -5.41
CA SER A 137 -8.42 9.40 -5.08
C SER A 137 -7.32 9.34 -4.02
N PRO A 138 -7.17 8.23 -3.27
CA PRO A 138 -6.06 8.09 -2.32
C PRO A 138 -4.70 8.28 -2.98
N LEU A 139 -4.50 7.73 -4.18
CA LEU A 139 -3.28 7.91 -4.97
C LEU A 139 -3.02 9.37 -5.29
N ASP A 140 -4.06 10.10 -5.71
CA ASP A 140 -3.95 11.52 -6.03
C ASP A 140 -3.67 12.35 -4.78
N ALA A 141 -4.30 12.04 -3.66
CA ALA A 141 -4.07 12.72 -2.39
C ALA A 141 -2.61 12.61 -1.94
N TYR A 142 -2.02 11.41 -1.95
CA TYR A 142 -0.60 11.24 -1.62
C TYR A 142 0.33 11.89 -2.65
N ASN A 143 0.00 11.84 -3.95
CA ASN A 143 0.75 12.60 -4.96
C ASN A 143 0.66 14.11 -4.73
N TYR A 144 -0.45 14.59 -4.19
CA TYR A 144 -0.66 16.00 -3.89
C TYR A 144 0.13 16.44 -2.66
N LEU A 145 0.30 15.56 -1.65
CA LEU A 145 1.23 15.81 -0.54
C LEU A 145 2.66 16.01 -1.07
N ILE A 146 3.08 15.20 -2.04
CA ILE A 146 4.37 15.41 -2.71
C ILE A 146 4.39 16.77 -3.42
N TYR A 147 3.33 17.14 -4.13
CA TYR A 147 3.27 18.43 -4.82
C TYR A 147 3.32 19.62 -3.85
N LEU A 148 2.62 19.55 -2.71
CA LEU A 148 2.70 20.54 -1.63
C LEU A 148 4.12 20.68 -1.09
N ARG A 149 4.88 19.58 -1.02
CA ARG A 149 6.28 19.57 -0.58
C ARG A 149 7.24 20.13 -1.63
N GLU A 150 7.02 19.82 -2.91
CA GLU A 150 7.87 20.27 -4.03
C GLU A 150 7.63 21.75 -4.39
N ASP A 151 6.38 22.20 -4.37
CA ASP A 151 5.95 23.52 -4.80
C ASP A 151 4.68 23.97 -4.08
N THR A 152 4.87 24.35 -2.82
CA THR A 152 3.78 24.71 -1.90
C THR A 152 2.89 25.83 -2.43
N GLN A 153 3.46 26.85 -3.08
CA GLN A 153 2.69 28.02 -3.52
C GLN A 153 1.72 27.64 -4.64
N ASN A 154 2.20 26.93 -5.66
CA ASN A 154 1.34 26.53 -6.78
C ASN A 154 0.36 25.42 -6.37
N ALA A 155 0.76 24.50 -5.49
CA ALA A 155 -0.15 23.51 -4.93
C ALA A 155 -1.31 24.16 -4.14
N ILE A 156 -1.03 25.12 -3.26
CA ILE A 156 -2.10 25.80 -2.51
C ILE A 156 -3.02 26.61 -3.44
N ALA A 157 -2.46 27.26 -4.47
CA ALA A 157 -3.27 27.95 -5.47
C ALA A 157 -4.19 26.98 -6.21
N GLY A 158 -3.67 25.81 -6.62
CA GLY A 158 -4.46 24.77 -7.31
C GLY A 158 -5.62 24.23 -6.48
N LEU A 159 -5.47 24.11 -5.15
CA LEU A 159 -6.57 23.74 -4.25
C LEU A 159 -7.64 24.84 -4.17
N LYS A 160 -7.23 26.10 -4.07
CA LYS A 160 -8.15 27.26 -3.98
C LYS A 160 -8.96 27.48 -5.25
N ASP A 161 -8.36 27.19 -6.41
CA ASP A 161 -9.02 27.28 -7.71
C ASP A 161 -9.92 26.07 -8.01
N GLY A 162 -10.08 25.16 -7.03
CA GLY A 162 -11.03 24.05 -7.09
C GLY A 162 -10.57 22.86 -7.93
N LEU A 163 -9.24 22.66 -8.08
CA LEU A 163 -8.64 21.65 -8.95
C LEU A 163 -9.31 21.69 -10.34
N GLN A 164 -8.96 22.69 -11.16
CA GLN A 164 -9.58 22.91 -12.48
C GLN A 164 -9.86 21.58 -13.20
N LYS A 165 -11.16 21.27 -13.26
CA LYS A 165 -11.75 20.07 -13.83
C LYS A 165 -11.04 19.71 -15.14
N LYS A 166 -10.42 18.54 -15.19
CA LYS A 166 -10.26 17.82 -16.45
C LYS A 166 -11.51 17.01 -16.73
#